data_AF-A0A1H8X0V2-F1
#
_entry.id   AF-A0A1H8X0V2-F1
#
_cell.length_a   1.000
_cell.length_b   1.000
_cell.length_c   1.000
_cell.angle_alpha   90.00
_cell.angle_beta   90.00
_cell.angle_gamma   90.00
#
_symmetry.space_group_name_H-M   'P 1'
#
loop_
_entity.id
_entity.type
_entity.pdbx_description
1 polymer ?
#
loop_
_entity_poly.entity_id
_entity_poly.type
_entity_poly.pdbx_seq_one_letter_code
_entity_poly.pdbx_strand_id
1 'polypeptide(L)'
;MNLARIFCLVILCVATAMACSSGPPRVNSQAALKRAYWGLPQDGLGADVTGKVTCPNGFPCDAFASSASYGDPQPDMNKRLTLIWTCQPQRQVLSEVVITGLKVRMDCIAGPPLVPRTISILEASWGSGASGATVDVTQQVRDICGEDSTRCQVPAMAYIFGMPDRNNPKMLRIRFTCNGQTTPGQQSMENGVADLRCERNADLGY
;
A
#
# COMPACT_ATOMS: atom_id res chain seq x y z
N MET A 1 -53.59 44.43 6.69
CA MET A 1 -52.60 43.51 7.26
C MET A 1 -52.15 42.56 6.16
N ASN A 2 -50.90 42.73 5.71
CA ASN A 2 -50.44 42.31 4.39
C ASN A 2 -50.02 40.84 4.34
N LEU A 3 -50.81 39.99 3.66
CA LEU A 3 -50.46 38.62 3.29
C LEU A 3 -49.14 38.52 2.49
N ALA A 4 -48.75 39.61 1.80
CA ALA A 4 -47.55 39.67 0.97
C ALA A 4 -46.23 39.54 1.74
N ARG A 5 -46.20 39.85 3.05
CA ARG A 5 -44.97 39.72 3.87
C ARG A 5 -44.73 38.31 4.38
N ILE A 6 -45.76 37.48 4.49
CA ILE A 6 -45.64 36.11 5.02
C ILE A 6 -45.09 35.17 3.95
N PHE A 7 -45.45 35.36 2.67
CA PHE A 7 -44.95 34.51 1.58
C PHE A 7 -43.46 34.71 1.27
N CYS A 8 -42.91 35.92 1.45
CA CYS A 8 -41.47 36.15 1.23
C CYS A 8 -40.56 35.50 2.30
N LEU A 9 -41.06 35.29 3.52
CA LEU A 9 -40.27 34.68 4.61
C LEU A 9 -40.21 33.15 4.50
N VAL A 10 -41.21 32.50 3.90
CA VAL A 10 -41.22 31.03 3.75
C VAL A 10 -40.32 30.58 2.59
N ILE A 11 -40.20 31.38 1.52
CA ILE A 11 -39.36 31.02 0.37
C ILE A 11 -37.86 31.16 0.69
N LEU A 12 -37.48 32.07 1.61
CA LEU A 12 -36.08 32.25 2.00
C LEU A 12 -35.54 31.11 2.89
N CYS A 13 -36.41 30.39 3.60
CA CYS A 13 -35.99 29.30 4.50
C CYS A 13 -35.79 27.95 3.80
N VAL A 14 -36.23 27.78 2.54
CA VAL A 14 -36.03 26.53 1.79
C VAL A 14 -34.75 26.56 0.96
N ALA A 15 -34.18 27.74 0.71
CA ALA A 15 -32.96 27.88 -0.09
C ALA A 15 -31.65 27.61 0.68
N THR A 16 -31.68 27.51 2.01
CA THR A 16 -30.47 27.33 2.84
C THR A 16 -30.21 25.87 3.26
N ALA A 17 -31.08 24.93 2.86
CA ALA A 17 -30.96 23.52 3.27
C ALA A 17 -30.20 22.62 2.28
N MET A 18 -29.64 23.15 1.18
CA MET A 18 -28.95 22.35 0.14
C MET A 18 -27.51 22.81 -0.14
N ALA A 19 -26.79 23.28 0.89
CA ALA A 19 -25.36 23.59 0.77
C ALA A 19 -24.45 22.74 1.68
N CYS A 20 -24.98 21.70 2.33
CA CYS A 20 -24.23 20.85 3.26
C CYS A 20 -24.46 19.36 2.98
N SER A 21 -24.26 18.88 1.75
CA SER A 21 -24.14 17.42 1.52
C SER A 21 -23.14 17.02 0.43
N SER A 22 -22.48 17.98 -0.21
CA SER A 22 -21.33 17.69 -1.06
C SER A 22 -20.09 17.45 -0.17
N GLY A 23 -20.07 16.33 0.56
CA GLY A 23 -18.80 15.75 0.95
C GLY A 23 -17.95 15.56 -0.32
N PRO A 24 -16.61 15.56 -0.19
CA PRO A 24 -15.73 15.43 -1.36
C PRO A 24 -16.20 14.24 -2.21
N PRO A 25 -16.27 14.39 -3.55
CA PRO A 25 -16.78 13.34 -4.42
C PRO A 25 -16.05 12.05 -4.09
N ARG A 26 -16.81 10.99 -3.76
CA ARG A 26 -16.23 9.67 -3.51
C ARG A 26 -15.53 9.25 -4.80
N VAL A 27 -14.20 9.28 -4.78
CA VAL A 27 -13.41 8.74 -5.88
C VAL A 27 -13.70 7.25 -5.92
N ASN A 28 -14.23 6.77 -7.05
CA ASN A 28 -14.47 5.36 -7.27
C ASN A 28 -13.11 4.69 -7.51
N SER A 29 -12.45 4.33 -6.42
CA SER A 29 -11.13 3.71 -6.46
C SER A 29 -11.23 2.28 -6.98
N GLN A 30 -10.48 1.96 -8.03
CA GLN A 30 -10.33 0.61 -8.55
C GLN A 30 -9.02 0.03 -8.04
N ALA A 31 -9.11 -1.06 -7.27
CA ALA A 31 -7.95 -1.86 -6.91
C ALA A 31 -7.71 -3.00 -7.92
N ALA A 32 -6.45 -3.41 -8.03
CA ALA A 32 -6.03 -4.57 -8.80
C ALA A 32 -4.85 -5.26 -8.12
N LEU A 33 -4.86 -6.59 -8.05
CA LEU A 33 -3.76 -7.37 -7.51
C LEU A 33 -2.53 -7.21 -8.41
N LYS A 34 -1.38 -6.92 -7.80
CA LYS A 34 -0.09 -6.78 -8.49
C LYS A 34 0.79 -8.00 -8.30
N ARG A 35 1.01 -8.42 -7.04
CA ARG A 35 1.79 -9.61 -6.68
C ARG A 35 1.26 -10.23 -5.40
N ALA A 36 1.42 -11.54 -5.28
CA ALA A 36 1.22 -12.28 -4.05
C ALA A 36 2.35 -13.28 -3.83
N TYR A 37 2.87 -13.35 -2.61
CA TYR A 37 3.90 -14.29 -2.22
C TYR A 37 3.45 -15.09 -1.00
N TRP A 38 3.78 -16.38 -0.99
CA TRP A 38 3.53 -17.28 0.12
C TRP A 38 4.82 -17.99 0.53
N GLY A 39 5.24 -17.84 1.77
CA GLY A 39 6.47 -18.50 2.21
C GLY A 39 6.88 -18.18 3.64
N LEU A 40 7.95 -18.84 4.06
CA LEU A 40 8.60 -18.54 5.33
C LEU A 40 9.45 -17.28 5.16
N PRO A 41 9.30 -16.26 6.01
CA PRO A 41 9.98 -14.98 5.79
C PRO A 41 11.49 -15.05 5.81
N GLN A 42 12.01 -16.02 6.57
CA GLN A 42 13.42 -16.30 6.75
C GLN A 42 13.96 -17.34 5.78
N ASP A 43 13.15 -17.81 4.82
CA ASP A 43 13.58 -18.67 3.72
C ASP A 43 13.61 -17.84 2.42
N GLY A 44 14.67 -18.00 1.63
CA GLY A 44 14.93 -17.12 0.49
C GLY A 44 14.03 -17.37 -0.72
N LEU A 45 13.22 -18.43 -0.72
CA LEU A 45 12.35 -18.81 -1.85
C LEU A 45 10.91 -18.96 -1.36
N GLY A 46 10.17 -17.85 -1.38
CA GLY A 46 8.72 -17.86 -1.28
C GLY A 46 8.10 -18.19 -2.63
N ALA A 47 6.95 -18.85 -2.63
CA ALA A 47 6.21 -19.12 -3.85
C ALA A 47 5.50 -17.84 -4.32
N ASP A 48 5.65 -17.48 -5.61
CA ASP A 48 4.74 -16.55 -6.25
C ASP A 48 3.37 -17.23 -6.39
N VAL A 49 2.37 -16.71 -5.68
CA VAL A 49 1.00 -17.22 -5.65
C VAL A 49 0.02 -16.24 -6.26
N THR A 50 0.49 -15.26 -7.05
CA THR A 50 -0.34 -14.21 -7.66
C THR A 50 -1.51 -14.81 -8.42
N GLY A 51 -1.28 -15.86 -9.23
CA GLY A 51 -2.33 -16.53 -9.99
C GLY A 51 -3.31 -17.38 -9.16
N LYS A 52 -3.06 -17.57 -7.86
CA LYS A 52 -3.93 -18.32 -6.93
C LYS A 52 -4.83 -17.42 -6.08
N VAL A 53 -4.50 -16.13 -5.99
CA VAL A 53 -5.34 -15.16 -5.28
C VAL A 53 -6.47 -14.73 -6.22
N THR A 54 -7.71 -15.00 -5.82
CA THR A 54 -8.90 -14.68 -6.61
C THR A 54 -9.77 -13.65 -5.90
N CYS A 55 -10.30 -12.70 -6.67
CA CYS A 55 -11.24 -11.66 -6.21
C CYS A 55 -12.52 -11.74 -7.05
N PRO A 56 -13.38 -12.75 -6.84
CA PRO A 56 -14.50 -13.06 -7.74
C PRO A 56 -15.55 -11.93 -7.83
N ASN A 57 -15.72 -11.15 -6.76
CA ASN A 57 -16.64 -10.02 -6.72
C ASN A 57 -15.95 -8.66 -6.96
N GLY A 58 -14.71 -8.68 -7.46
CA GLY A 58 -13.87 -7.49 -7.57
C GLY A 58 -13.33 -7.02 -6.22
N PHE A 59 -12.87 -5.77 -6.17
CA PHE A 59 -12.33 -5.14 -4.96
C PHE A 59 -13.40 -4.26 -4.28
N PRO A 60 -13.40 -4.13 -2.94
CA PRO A 60 -12.45 -4.76 -2.02
C PRO A 60 -12.61 -6.28 -1.93
N CYS A 61 -11.50 -7.00 -1.79
CA CYS A 61 -11.50 -8.46 -1.65
C CYS A 61 -10.65 -8.94 -0.47
N ASP A 62 -11.14 -10.00 0.16
CA ASP A 62 -10.46 -10.67 1.25
C ASP A 62 -9.65 -11.85 0.70
N ALA A 63 -8.37 -11.92 1.06
CA ALA A 63 -7.51 -13.06 0.77
C ALA A 63 -7.04 -13.71 2.08
N PHE A 64 -7.25 -15.02 2.21
CA PHE A 64 -6.96 -15.77 3.41
C PHE A 64 -5.59 -16.43 3.36
N ALA A 65 -4.76 -16.20 4.37
CA ALA A 65 -3.44 -16.77 4.50
C ALA A 65 -3.52 -18.24 4.94
N SER A 66 -3.52 -19.18 3.99
CA SER A 66 -3.61 -20.61 4.25
C SER A 66 -2.80 -21.42 3.26
N SER A 67 -2.06 -22.41 3.75
CA SER A 67 -1.34 -23.39 2.92
C SER A 67 -2.26 -24.08 1.91
N ALA A 68 -3.50 -24.40 2.31
CA ALA A 68 -4.45 -25.07 1.43
C ALA A 68 -4.83 -24.20 0.21
N SER A 69 -5.11 -22.91 0.43
CA SER A 69 -5.44 -21.95 -0.64
C SER A 69 -4.33 -21.81 -1.67
N TYR A 70 -3.09 -22.03 -1.24
CA TYR A 70 -1.90 -21.87 -2.07
C TYR A 70 -1.27 -23.18 -2.52
N GLY A 71 -1.94 -24.32 -2.31
CA GLY A 71 -1.48 -25.64 -2.73
C GLY A 71 -0.14 -26.03 -2.11
N ASP A 72 0.09 -25.63 -0.87
CA ASP A 72 1.31 -25.88 -0.12
C ASP A 72 1.13 -27.12 0.78
N PRO A 73 1.83 -28.23 0.49
CA PRO A 73 1.67 -29.48 1.23
C PRO A 73 2.35 -29.46 2.61
N GLN A 74 3.17 -28.44 2.90
CA GLN A 74 3.87 -28.29 4.17
C GLN A 74 3.19 -27.19 5.00
N PRO A 75 2.17 -27.51 5.80
CA PRO A 75 1.59 -26.52 6.69
C PRO A 75 2.62 -26.03 7.71
N ASP A 76 2.77 -24.71 7.81
CA ASP A 76 3.61 -24.06 8.81
C ASP A 76 2.98 -22.71 9.20
N MET A 77 2.70 -22.52 10.48
CA MET A 77 2.06 -21.31 11.01
C MET A 77 2.96 -20.06 10.91
N ASN A 78 4.26 -20.26 10.71
CA ASN A 78 5.22 -19.18 10.49
C ASN A 78 5.20 -18.65 9.06
N LYS A 79 4.56 -19.36 8.11
CA LYS A 79 4.38 -18.83 6.76
C LYS A 79 3.58 -17.54 6.80
N ARG A 80 3.92 -16.67 5.85
CA ARG A 80 3.28 -15.37 5.66
C ARG A 80 2.71 -15.31 4.25
N LEU A 81 1.56 -14.68 4.15
CA LEU A 81 1.03 -14.18 2.89
C LEU A 81 1.45 -12.71 2.76
N THR A 82 2.15 -12.38 1.69
CA THR A 82 2.39 -10.98 1.29
C THR A 82 1.55 -10.68 0.07
N LEU A 83 0.73 -9.63 0.14
CA LEU A 83 -0.04 -9.12 -0.99
C LEU A 83 0.41 -7.71 -1.32
N ILE A 84 0.48 -7.42 -2.62
CA ILE A 84 0.76 -6.10 -3.17
C ILE A 84 -0.32 -5.81 -4.21
N TRP A 85 -1.00 -4.68 -4.09
CA TRP A 85 -2.05 -4.26 -5.01
C TRP A 85 -1.93 -2.78 -5.37
N THR A 86 -2.44 -2.42 -6.54
CA THR A 86 -2.47 -1.05 -7.05
C THR A 86 -3.85 -0.46 -6.90
N CYS A 87 -3.92 0.87 -6.73
CA CYS A 87 -5.16 1.63 -6.67
C CYS A 87 -5.17 2.78 -7.68
N GLN A 88 -6.21 2.83 -8.50
CA GLN A 88 -6.49 3.90 -9.46
C GLN A 88 -7.77 4.64 -9.09
N PRO A 89 -7.88 5.95 -9.31
CA PRO A 89 -6.91 6.85 -9.95
C PRO A 89 -5.83 7.40 -8.99
N GLN A 90 -5.79 6.98 -7.72
CA GLN A 90 -4.86 7.53 -6.72
C GLN A 90 -3.39 7.23 -7.03
N ARG A 91 -3.10 6.26 -7.89
CA ARG A 91 -1.74 5.76 -8.18
C ARG A 91 -1.04 5.33 -6.89
N GLN A 92 -1.73 4.56 -6.05
CA GLN A 92 -1.12 3.99 -4.84
C GLN A 92 -0.71 2.54 -5.11
N VAL A 93 0.42 2.14 -4.55
CA VAL A 93 0.76 0.73 -4.34
C VAL A 93 0.66 0.46 -2.85
N LEU A 94 -0.25 -0.42 -2.48
CA LEU A 94 -0.48 -0.83 -1.10
C LEU A 94 -0.03 -2.28 -0.93
N SER A 95 0.34 -2.62 0.30
CA SER A 95 0.79 -3.97 0.61
C SER A 95 0.49 -4.34 2.05
N GLU A 96 0.27 -5.63 2.28
CA GLU A 96 0.09 -6.17 3.61
C GLU A 96 0.76 -7.53 3.73
N VAL A 97 1.23 -7.83 4.94
CA VAL A 97 1.90 -9.07 5.29
C VAL A 97 1.17 -9.64 6.49
N VAL A 98 0.65 -10.85 6.35
CA VAL A 98 -0.12 -11.49 7.43
C VAL A 98 0.36 -12.90 7.70
N ILE A 99 0.16 -13.34 8.93
CA ILE A 99 0.47 -14.69 9.37
C ILE A 99 -0.59 -15.69 8.89
N THR A 100 -0.22 -16.95 8.81
CA THR A 100 -1.16 -18.05 8.53
C THR A 100 -2.36 -18.01 9.48
N GLY A 101 -3.56 -18.14 8.94
CA GLY A 101 -4.83 -18.09 9.68
C GLY A 101 -5.49 -16.71 9.73
N LEU A 102 -4.82 -15.65 9.27
CA LEU A 102 -5.41 -14.32 9.12
C LEU A 102 -5.86 -14.07 7.68
N LYS A 103 -6.53 -12.93 7.47
CA LYS A 103 -6.90 -12.44 6.13
C LYS A 103 -6.42 -11.01 5.93
N VAL A 104 -6.09 -10.69 4.68
CA VAL A 104 -5.88 -9.34 4.20
C VAL A 104 -7.16 -8.88 3.50
N ARG A 105 -7.63 -7.68 3.82
CA ARG A 105 -8.66 -7.00 3.05
C ARG A 105 -8.00 -6.00 2.11
N MET A 106 -7.86 -6.38 0.84
CA MET A 106 -7.32 -5.48 -0.17
C MET A 106 -8.39 -4.47 -0.55
N ASP A 107 -8.14 -3.21 -0.21
CA ASP A 107 -9.00 -2.07 -0.52
C ASP A 107 -8.12 -0.86 -0.85
N CYS A 108 -8.70 0.16 -1.47
CA CYS A 108 -8.04 1.43 -1.68
C CYS A 108 -8.34 2.39 -0.52
N ILE A 109 -7.34 3.17 -0.16
CA ILE A 109 -7.52 4.23 0.83
C ILE A 109 -8.30 5.37 0.16
N ALA A 110 -9.36 5.83 0.80
CA ALA A 110 -10.24 6.85 0.24
C ALA A 110 -9.52 8.20 0.10
N GLY A 111 -9.85 8.91 -1.00
CA GLY A 111 -9.38 10.27 -1.29
C GLY A 111 -8.21 10.30 -2.28
N PRO A 112 -8.24 11.18 -3.29
CA PRO A 112 -7.04 11.51 -4.05
C PRO A 112 -6.08 12.28 -3.13
N PRO A 113 -4.75 12.13 -3.29
CA PRO A 113 -3.81 12.95 -2.54
C PRO A 113 -4.09 14.43 -2.84
N LEU A 114 -4.10 15.26 -1.78
CA LEU A 114 -4.38 16.70 -1.90
C LEU A 114 -3.39 17.39 -2.84
N VAL A 115 -2.14 16.90 -2.87
CA VAL A 115 -1.13 17.27 -3.85
C VAL A 115 -0.47 15.99 -4.40
N PRO A 116 -0.74 15.59 -5.65
CA PRO A 116 -0.13 14.40 -6.23
C PRO A 116 1.34 14.65 -6.54
N ARG A 117 2.22 14.08 -5.72
CA ARG A 117 3.67 14.05 -5.97
C ARG A 117 4.07 12.61 -6.25
N THR A 118 4.80 12.39 -7.34
CA THR A 118 5.22 11.06 -7.78
C THR A 118 6.51 10.66 -7.08
N ILE A 119 6.57 9.38 -6.72
CA ILE A 119 7.73 8.73 -6.11
C ILE A 119 8.69 8.30 -7.23
N SER A 120 9.97 8.61 -7.06
CA SER A 120 11.05 8.01 -7.87
C SER A 120 12.12 7.42 -6.97
N ILE A 121 12.40 6.12 -7.16
CA ILE A 121 13.37 5.37 -6.35
C ILE A 121 14.80 5.65 -6.84
N LEU A 122 15.61 6.22 -5.95
CA LEU A 122 17.01 6.53 -6.22
C LEU A 122 17.88 5.29 -6.03
N GLU A 123 17.84 4.72 -4.83
CA GLU A 123 18.60 3.53 -4.43
C GLU A 123 17.82 2.75 -3.36
N ALA A 124 17.97 1.43 -3.37
CA ALA A 124 17.48 0.58 -2.30
C ALA A 124 18.48 -0.55 -2.00
N SER A 125 18.60 -0.88 -0.72
CA SER A 125 19.47 -1.96 -0.24
C SER A 125 18.74 -2.89 0.71
N TRP A 126 19.11 -4.16 0.69
CA TRP A 126 18.60 -5.19 1.57
C TRP A 126 19.75 -5.93 2.23
N GLY A 127 19.74 -6.04 3.56
CA GLY A 127 20.80 -6.74 4.30
C GLY A 127 20.96 -6.27 5.74
N SER A 128 21.96 -6.83 6.43
CA SER A 128 22.20 -6.65 7.87
C SER A 128 22.96 -5.35 8.25
N GLY A 129 23.25 -4.45 7.29
CA GLY A 129 23.82 -3.13 7.56
C GLY A 129 25.35 -3.13 7.75
N ALA A 130 25.88 -2.20 8.55
CA ALA A 130 27.28 -1.72 8.51
C ALA A 130 28.38 -2.78 8.74
N SER A 131 28.06 -3.97 9.24
CA SER A 131 29.01 -5.07 9.45
C SER A 131 28.63 -6.37 8.72
N GLY A 132 27.60 -6.33 7.87
CA GLY A 132 27.04 -7.52 7.22
C GLY A 132 26.79 -7.32 5.73
N ALA A 133 26.40 -8.40 5.05
CA ALA A 133 26.18 -8.38 3.61
C ALA A 133 24.94 -7.56 3.25
N THR A 134 25.08 -6.69 2.26
CA THR A 134 23.96 -5.99 1.62
C THR A 134 23.94 -6.30 0.13
N VAL A 135 22.73 -6.32 -0.44
CA VAL A 135 22.51 -6.43 -1.87
C VAL A 135 21.72 -5.22 -2.36
N ASP A 136 22.02 -4.80 -3.59
CA ASP A 136 21.24 -3.78 -4.29
C ASP A 136 19.91 -4.39 -4.75
N VAL A 137 18.81 -3.79 -4.30
CA VAL A 137 17.44 -4.21 -4.64
C VAL A 137 16.66 -3.08 -5.31
N THR A 138 17.36 -2.06 -5.81
CA THR A 138 16.77 -0.85 -6.40
C THR A 138 15.77 -1.20 -7.50
N GLN A 139 16.11 -2.10 -8.41
CA GLN A 139 15.20 -2.47 -9.50
C GLN A 139 13.96 -3.21 -8.98
N GLN A 140 14.10 -4.12 -8.02
CA GLN A 140 12.96 -4.83 -7.43
C GLN A 140 12.00 -3.87 -6.73
N VAL A 141 12.53 -2.87 -6.02
CA VAL A 141 11.71 -1.82 -5.38
C VAL A 141 11.02 -0.93 -6.43
N ARG A 142 11.69 -0.59 -7.53
CA ARG A 142 11.05 0.10 -8.68
C ARG A 142 9.91 -0.72 -9.27
N ASP A 143 10.11 -2.02 -9.47
CA ASP A 143 9.08 -2.90 -10.01
C ASP A 143 7.88 -3.01 -9.07
N ILE A 144 8.10 -3.05 -7.75
CA ILE A 144 7.05 -3.03 -6.73
C ILE A 144 6.29 -1.71 -6.76
N CYS A 145 6.98 -0.58 -6.72
CA CYS A 145 6.31 0.73 -6.70
C CYS A 145 5.69 1.11 -8.04
N GLY A 146 6.16 0.57 -9.16
CA GLY A 146 5.76 1.00 -10.48
C GLY A 146 6.10 2.48 -10.75
N GLU A 147 5.68 2.96 -11.91
CA GLU A 147 5.88 4.34 -12.33
C GLU A 147 4.79 5.25 -11.72
N ASP A 148 5.17 6.50 -11.45
CA ASP A 148 4.26 7.58 -11.02
C ASP A 148 3.41 7.34 -9.77
N SER A 149 3.77 6.36 -8.94
CA SER A 149 3.08 6.12 -7.68
C SER A 149 3.17 7.31 -6.73
N THR A 150 2.06 7.67 -6.11
CA THR A 150 1.97 8.77 -5.13
C THR A 150 2.16 8.27 -3.69
N ARG A 151 1.97 6.97 -3.49
CA ARG A 151 2.29 6.21 -2.28
C ARG A 151 2.70 4.81 -2.67
N CYS A 152 3.72 4.27 -2.01
CA CYS A 152 4.18 2.90 -2.24
C CYS A 152 4.51 2.22 -0.93
N GLN A 153 3.89 1.06 -0.67
CA GLN A 153 4.21 0.19 0.43
C GLN A 153 5.05 -0.99 -0.07
N VAL A 154 6.25 -1.15 0.49
CA VAL A 154 7.22 -2.16 0.08
C VAL A 154 7.42 -3.17 1.22
N PRO A 155 6.97 -4.43 1.06
CA PRO A 155 7.17 -5.48 2.06
C PRO A 155 8.64 -5.88 2.19
N ALA A 156 9.21 -5.81 3.39
CA ALA A 156 10.58 -6.17 3.68
C ALA A 156 10.74 -7.68 3.96
N MET A 157 10.70 -8.50 2.91
CA MET A 157 10.71 -9.97 3.02
C MET A 157 11.94 -10.58 2.34
N ALA A 158 12.57 -11.58 2.98
CA ALA A 158 13.72 -12.27 2.38
C ALA A 158 13.32 -13.07 1.13
N TYR A 159 12.10 -13.59 1.06
CA TYR A 159 11.63 -14.26 -0.16
C TYR A 159 11.33 -13.32 -1.34
N ILE A 160 11.34 -12.00 -1.14
CA ILE A 160 11.24 -11.01 -2.23
C ILE A 160 12.64 -10.56 -2.65
N PHE A 161 13.49 -10.24 -1.67
CA PHE A 161 14.78 -9.58 -1.88
C PHE A 161 16.00 -10.52 -1.75
N GLY A 162 15.77 -11.80 -1.51
CA GLY A 162 16.81 -12.79 -1.24
C GLY A 162 17.31 -12.78 0.21
N MET A 163 18.33 -13.60 0.47
CA MET A 163 18.90 -13.80 1.81
C MET A 163 20.40 -13.55 1.81
N PRO A 164 20.84 -12.27 1.79
CA PRO A 164 22.26 -11.91 1.81
C PRO A 164 22.96 -12.32 3.11
N ASP A 165 22.22 -12.39 4.22
CA ASP A 165 22.71 -12.82 5.52
C ASP A 165 21.62 -13.65 6.22
N ARG A 166 21.93 -14.93 6.49
CA ARG A 166 20.98 -15.89 7.07
C ARG A 166 20.84 -15.75 8.57
N ASN A 167 21.87 -15.26 9.26
CA ASN A 167 21.93 -15.30 10.72
C ASN A 167 21.55 -13.97 11.35
N ASN A 168 21.48 -12.90 10.57
CA ASN A 168 21.17 -11.56 11.07
C ASN A 168 19.85 -11.02 10.51
N PRO A 169 19.08 -10.26 11.33
CA PRO A 169 17.93 -9.52 10.85
C PRO A 169 18.33 -8.58 9.72
N LYS A 170 17.57 -8.61 8.64
CA LYS A 170 17.80 -7.75 7.48
C LYS A 170 16.98 -6.47 7.61
N MET A 171 17.46 -5.41 6.98
CA MET A 171 16.78 -4.13 6.90
C MET A 171 16.72 -3.69 5.45
N LEU A 172 15.51 -3.36 5.00
CA LEU A 172 15.27 -2.70 3.74
C LEU A 172 15.50 -1.21 3.95
N ARG A 173 16.38 -0.60 3.17
CA ARG A 173 16.63 0.85 3.17
C ARG A 173 16.37 1.38 1.78
N ILE A 174 15.55 2.40 1.67
CA ILE A 174 15.12 2.99 0.40
C ILE A 174 15.31 4.49 0.45
N ARG A 175 15.98 5.05 -0.56
CA ARG A 175 15.98 6.48 -0.83
C ARG A 175 15.17 6.76 -2.07
N PHE A 176 14.36 7.80 -1.99
CA PHE A 176 13.47 8.19 -3.06
C PHE A 176 13.34 9.71 -3.11
N THR A 177 12.71 10.18 -4.18
CA THR A 177 12.31 11.58 -4.32
C THR A 177 10.81 11.68 -4.49
N CYS A 178 10.28 12.86 -4.18
CA CYS A 178 8.92 13.27 -4.48
C CYS A 178 8.97 14.43 -5.47
N ASN A 179 8.59 14.20 -6.74
CA ASN A 179 8.79 15.15 -7.85
C ASN A 179 10.24 15.70 -7.90
N GLY A 180 11.23 14.82 -7.75
CA GLY A 180 12.66 15.20 -7.79
C GLY A 180 13.20 15.82 -6.49
N GLN A 181 12.35 16.11 -5.50
CA GLN A 181 12.82 16.56 -4.17
C GLN A 181 13.15 15.36 -3.28
N THR A 182 14.38 15.30 -2.78
CA THR A 182 14.85 14.23 -1.91
C THR A 182 14.06 14.19 -0.60
N THR A 183 13.63 13.00 -0.19
CA THR A 183 12.96 12.75 1.09
C THR A 183 13.95 12.17 2.11
N PRO A 184 13.61 12.19 3.42
CA PRO A 184 14.27 11.32 4.38
C PRO A 184 14.16 9.87 3.89
N GLY A 185 15.28 9.13 3.92
CA GLY A 185 15.28 7.72 3.56
C GLY A 185 14.25 6.95 4.40
N GLN A 186 13.60 5.98 3.78
CA GLN A 186 12.68 5.07 4.45
C GLN A 186 13.35 3.74 4.71
N GLN A 187 13.00 3.12 5.83
CA GLN A 187 13.53 1.82 6.18
C GLN A 187 12.48 0.97 6.88
N SER A 188 12.62 -0.34 6.72
CA SER A 188 11.80 -1.31 7.45
C SER A 188 12.65 -2.51 7.81
N MET A 189 12.42 -3.02 9.02
CA MET A 189 13.01 -4.28 9.46
C MET A 189 12.38 -5.43 8.67
N GLU A 190 13.11 -6.53 8.56
CA GLU A 190 12.59 -7.80 8.05
C GLU A 190 11.24 -8.14 8.69
N ASN A 191 10.30 -8.63 7.87
CA ASN A 191 8.89 -8.85 8.19
C ASN A 191 8.01 -7.60 8.27
N GLY A 192 8.58 -6.41 8.08
CA GLY A 192 7.86 -5.15 8.07
C GLY A 192 7.41 -4.69 6.68
N VAL A 193 6.88 -3.48 6.64
CA VAL A 193 6.55 -2.74 5.41
C VAL A 193 7.21 -1.37 5.49
N ALA A 194 7.88 -0.93 4.43
CA ALA A 194 8.34 0.45 4.27
C ALA A 194 7.24 1.25 3.54
N ASP A 195 6.71 2.31 4.17
CA ASP A 195 5.65 3.15 3.60
C ASP A 195 6.24 4.45 3.04
N LEU A 196 6.37 4.52 1.72
CA LEU A 196 6.89 5.67 0.99
C LEU A 196 5.72 6.61 0.70
N ARG A 197 5.76 7.81 1.26
CA ARG A 197 4.75 8.84 1.06
C ARG A 197 5.37 10.17 0.65
N CYS A 198 4.66 10.89 -0.20
CA CYS A 198 5.01 12.25 -0.60
C CYS A 198 4.11 13.32 0.00
N GLU A 199 3.13 12.93 0.81
CA GLU A 199 2.32 13.83 1.64
C GLU A 199 3.22 14.49 2.69
N ARG A 200 3.13 15.81 2.80
CA ARG A 200 3.78 16.61 3.84
C ARG A 200 2.74 17.00 4.87
N ASN A 201 3.18 17.33 6.09
CA ASN A 201 2.29 17.84 7.13
C ASN A 201 1.44 19.03 6.65
N ALA A 202 2.04 19.93 5.85
CA ALA A 202 1.35 21.08 5.27
C ALA A 202 0.22 20.69 4.29
N ASP A 203 0.30 19.53 3.65
CA ASP A 203 -0.78 19.04 2.80
C ASP A 203 -1.92 18.43 3.63
N LEU A 204 -1.68 18.08 4.90
CA LEU A 204 -2.66 17.44 5.78
C LEU A 204 -3.49 18.45 6.59
N GLY A 205 -3.28 19.76 6.38
CA GLY A 205 -4.06 20.82 7.03
C GLY A 205 -3.77 21.02 8.52
N TYR A 206 -2.59 20.62 8.99
CA TYR A 206 -2.09 20.89 10.34
C TYR A 206 -1.17 22.11 10.40
#